data_AF-A0A6G8CDW9-F1
#
_entry.id   AF-A0A6G8CDW9-F1
#
_cell.length_a   1.000
_cell.length_b   1.000
_cell.length_c   1.000
_cell.angle_alpha   90.00
_cell.angle_beta   90.00
_cell.angle_gamma   90.00
#
_symmetry.space_group_name_H-M   'P 1'
#
loop_
_entity.id
_entity.type
_entity.pdbx_description
1 polymer ?
#
loop_
_entity_poly.entity_id
_entity_poly.type
_entity_poly.pdbx_seq_one_letter_code
_entity_poly.pdbx_strand_id
1 'polypeptide(L)'
;MADKLHRTPLVAAGILMGAGLGGFVDGIVLHQILQWHNMLSAKYPPKTLFTAKTNMYWDGMFHAAVWVMTAVGLRMLWEAGRRPDVPWSGRTFGGALVLGWGLFNVIEGIIDHQILGLHHVHEYVADKLPWDLAFLAFGALQILLGWALIRAGRADTMVRGGDIAWRGERSGNG
;
A
#
# COMPACT_ATOMS: atom_id res chain seq x y z
N MET A 1 -1.71 -2.58 36.38
CA MET A 1 -0.73 -2.02 35.42
C MET A 1 -1.50 -1.73 34.14
N ALA A 2 -1.40 -0.53 33.56
CA ALA A 2 -2.03 -0.28 32.27
C ALA A 2 -1.32 -1.16 31.23
N ASP A 3 -2.03 -2.13 30.64
CA ASP A 3 -1.46 -2.97 29.59
C ASP A 3 -0.96 -2.08 28.45
N LYS A 4 0.29 -2.30 28.06
CA LYS A 4 0.96 -1.49 27.03
C LYS A 4 0.35 -1.85 25.68
N LEU A 5 -0.38 -0.92 25.06
CA LEU A 5 -0.97 -1.13 23.74
C LEU A 5 0.10 -1.38 22.66
N HIS A 6 -0.04 -2.47 21.90
CA HIS A 6 0.87 -2.90 20.84
C HIS A 6 0.32 -2.55 19.45
N ARG A 7 0.92 -1.56 18.77
CA ARG A 7 0.48 -1.10 17.44
C ARG A 7 1.17 -1.79 16.26
N THR A 8 2.31 -2.44 16.51
CA THR A 8 3.11 -3.10 15.46
C THR A 8 2.31 -4.07 14.58
N PRO A 9 1.41 -4.92 15.12
CA PRO A 9 0.62 -5.83 14.27
C PRO A 9 -0.27 -5.07 13.27
N LEU A 10 -0.91 -3.98 13.72
CA LEU A 10 -1.78 -3.16 12.88
C LEU A 10 -0.97 -2.39 11.82
N VAL A 11 0.21 -1.89 12.19
CA VAL A 11 1.12 -1.21 11.26
C VAL A 11 1.65 -2.18 10.21
N ALA A 12 2.10 -3.38 10.60
CA ALA A 12 2.61 -4.38 9.66
C ALA A 12 1.52 -4.83 8.67
N ALA A 13 0.30 -5.06 9.15
CA ALA A 13 -0.85 -5.36 8.31
C ALA A 13 -1.14 -4.25 7.30
N GLY A 14 -1.17 -2.99 7.77
CA GLY A 14 -1.41 -1.83 6.93
C GLY A 14 -0.31 -1.60 5.89
N ILE A 15 0.97 -1.78 6.24
CA ILE A 15 2.08 -1.63 5.29
C ILE A 15 1.97 -2.66 4.16
N LEU A 16 1.80 -3.95 4.50
CA LEU A 16 1.75 -4.99 3.48
C LEU A 16 0.52 -4.87 2.58
N MET A 17 -0.65 -4.59 3.19
CA MET A 17 -1.89 -4.35 2.45
C MET A 17 -1.79 -3.09 1.58
N GLY A 18 -1.19 -2.01 2.11
CA GLY A 18 -1.00 -0.76 1.40
C GLY A 18 -0.08 -0.89 0.19
N ALA A 19 1.01 -1.65 0.33
CA ALA A 19 1.90 -1.96 -0.79
C ALA A 19 1.17 -2.75 -1.89
N GLY A 20 0.40 -3.78 -1.52
CA GLY A 20 -0.40 -4.54 -2.48
C GLY A 20 -1.47 -3.70 -3.18
N LEU A 21 -2.20 -2.86 -2.44
CA LEU A 21 -3.19 -1.95 -3.03
C LEU A 21 -2.54 -0.88 -3.93
N GLY A 22 -1.37 -0.35 -3.54
CA GLY A 22 -0.59 0.57 -4.37
C GLY A 22 -0.19 -0.07 -5.69
N GLY A 23 0.30 -1.31 -5.65
CA GLY A 23 0.62 -2.07 -6.85
C GLY A 23 -0.60 -2.41 -7.71
N PHE A 24 -1.79 -2.59 -7.13
CA PHE A 24 -3.01 -2.68 -7.93
C PHE A 24 -3.35 -1.38 -8.63
N VAL A 25 -3.21 -0.23 -7.96
CA VAL A 25 -3.48 1.07 -8.59
C VAL A 25 -2.52 1.28 -9.75
N ASP A 26 -1.24 0.97 -9.56
CA ASP A 26 -0.22 1.01 -10.60
C ASP A 26 -0.56 0.08 -11.78
N GLY A 27 -0.78 -1.21 -11.53
CA GLY A 27 -1.10 -2.18 -12.56
C GLY A 27 -2.43 -1.93 -13.29
N ILE A 28 -3.48 -1.49 -12.59
CA ILE A 28 -4.78 -1.22 -13.21
C ILE A 28 -4.75 0.12 -13.94
N VAL A 29 -4.31 1.19 -13.27
CA VAL A 29 -4.39 2.53 -13.85
C VAL A 29 -3.28 2.75 -14.86
N LEU A 30 -2.03 2.46 -14.52
CA LEU A 30 -0.89 2.76 -15.39
C LEU A 30 -0.68 1.68 -16.46
N HIS A 31 -0.78 0.39 -16.12
CA HIS A 31 -0.54 -0.66 -17.13
C HIS A 31 -1.76 -0.92 -18.03
N GLN A 32 -2.97 -0.89 -17.49
CA GLN A 32 -4.16 -1.37 -18.22
C GLN A 32 -5.03 -0.23 -18.78
N ILE A 33 -5.39 0.75 -17.96
CA ILE A 33 -6.29 1.85 -18.37
C ILE A 33 -5.53 2.87 -19.21
N LEU A 34 -4.44 3.42 -18.68
CA LEU A 34 -3.64 4.43 -19.35
C LEU A 34 -2.61 3.83 -20.31
N GLN A 35 -2.21 2.59 -20.04
CA GLN A 35 -1.20 1.87 -20.83
C GLN A 35 0.09 2.68 -21.00
N TRP A 36 0.49 3.41 -19.95
CA TRP A 36 1.69 4.24 -19.98
C TRP A 36 2.97 3.40 -20.00
N HIS A 37 2.91 2.23 -19.38
CA HIS A 37 3.95 1.21 -19.39
C HIS A 37 3.36 -0.17 -19.13
N ASN A 38 4.17 -1.20 -19.30
CA ASN A 38 3.87 -2.56 -18.86
C ASN A 38 5.13 -3.11 -18.19
N MET A 39 5.02 -4.23 -17.48
CA MET A 39 6.17 -4.79 -16.73
C MET A 39 7.48 -4.86 -17.52
N LEU A 40 7.43 -5.14 -18.83
CA LEU A 40 8.61 -5.27 -19.67
C LEU A 40 8.63 -4.31 -20.87
N SER A 41 7.89 -3.20 -20.84
CA SER A 41 7.68 -2.37 -22.03
C SER A 41 8.96 -1.74 -22.61
N ALA A 42 10.00 -1.51 -21.80
CA ALA A 42 11.29 -1.04 -22.30
C ALA A 42 12.09 -2.14 -23.02
N LYS A 43 11.91 -3.41 -22.63
CA LYS A 43 12.61 -4.55 -23.25
C LYS A 43 11.82 -5.15 -24.41
N TYR A 44 10.51 -5.24 -24.27
CA TYR A 44 9.57 -5.79 -25.23
C TYR A 44 8.45 -4.79 -25.50
N PRO A 45 8.67 -3.76 -26.34
CA PRO A 45 7.62 -2.80 -26.66
C PRO A 45 6.37 -3.49 -27.22
N PRO A 46 5.15 -3.20 -26.73
CA PRO A 46 3.91 -3.89 -27.10
C PRO A 46 3.38 -3.45 -28.48
N LYS A 47 4.23 -3.45 -29.50
CA LYS A 47 3.92 -3.07 -30.89
C LYS A 47 3.41 -4.22 -31.76
N THR A 48 3.54 -5.46 -31.30
CA THR A 48 3.06 -6.67 -31.98
C THR A 48 2.17 -7.48 -31.06
N LEU A 49 1.34 -8.37 -31.60
CA LEU A 49 0.50 -9.25 -30.78
C LEU A 49 1.34 -10.13 -29.84
N PHE A 50 2.50 -10.60 -30.29
CA PHE A 50 3.40 -11.41 -29.48
C PHE A 50 3.94 -10.61 -28.29
N THR A 51 4.52 -9.43 -28.52
CA THR A 51 5.08 -8.59 -27.44
C THR A 51 4.01 -8.03 -26.52
N ALA A 52 2.81 -7.74 -27.03
CA ALA A 52 1.66 -7.35 -26.22
C ALA A 52 1.22 -8.49 -25.28
N LYS A 53 1.14 -9.73 -25.78
CA LYS A 53 0.80 -10.91 -24.95
C LYS A 53 1.88 -11.20 -23.91
N THR A 54 3.16 -11.01 -24.24
CA THR A 54 4.26 -11.15 -23.28
C THR A 54 4.11 -10.15 -22.13
N ASN A 55 3.85 -8.88 -22.42
CA ASN A 55 3.61 -7.88 -21.37
C ASN A 55 2.36 -8.19 -20.56
N MET A 56 1.26 -8.55 -21.21
CA MET A 56 0.01 -8.93 -20.53
C MET A 56 0.21 -10.09 -19.54
N TYR A 57 1.05 -11.07 -19.88
CA TYR A 57 1.38 -12.17 -18.98
C TYR A 57 2.14 -11.68 -17.74
N TRP A 58 3.17 -10.85 -17.93
CA TRP A 58 3.97 -10.34 -16.82
C TRP A 58 3.22 -9.33 -15.95
N ASP A 59 2.36 -8.50 -16.55
CA ASP A 59 1.40 -7.69 -15.80
C ASP A 59 0.48 -8.59 -14.97
N GLY A 60 -0.01 -9.70 -15.51
CA GLY A 60 -0.81 -10.67 -14.76
C GLY A 60 -0.04 -11.31 -13.59
N MET A 61 1.24 -11.62 -13.77
CA MET A 61 2.10 -12.15 -12.70
C MET A 61 2.34 -11.11 -11.60
N PHE A 62 2.58 -9.85 -11.98
CA PHE A 62 2.65 -8.72 -11.07
C PHE A 62 1.34 -8.55 -10.27
N HIS A 63 0.19 -8.58 -10.95
CA HIS A 63 -1.13 -8.53 -10.31
C HIS A 63 -1.33 -9.67 -9.31
N ALA A 64 -0.91 -10.90 -9.66
CA ALA A 64 -0.99 -12.04 -8.75
C ALA A 64 -0.14 -11.82 -7.49
N ALA A 65 1.07 -11.27 -7.63
CA ALA A 65 1.94 -10.96 -6.49
C ALA A 65 1.31 -9.90 -5.55
N VAL A 66 0.83 -8.78 -6.10
CA VAL A 66 0.21 -7.72 -5.29
C VAL A 66 -1.15 -8.14 -4.71
N TRP A 67 -1.85 -9.05 -5.38
CA TRP A 67 -3.04 -9.73 -4.83
C TRP A 67 -2.69 -10.54 -3.59
N VAL A 68 -1.64 -11.37 -3.66
CA VAL A 68 -1.17 -12.16 -2.50
C VAL A 68 -0.75 -11.24 -1.35
N MET A 69 0.00 -10.17 -1.63
CA MET A 69 0.37 -9.17 -0.62
C MET A 69 -0.86 -8.57 0.07
N THR A 70 -1.87 -8.18 -0.72
CA THR A 70 -3.13 -7.63 -0.20
C THR A 70 -3.87 -8.66 0.67
N ALA A 71 -3.98 -9.91 0.22
CA ALA A 71 -4.65 -10.98 0.94
C ALA A 71 -3.94 -11.33 2.27
N VAL A 72 -2.61 -11.38 2.27
CA VAL A 72 -1.82 -11.60 3.49
C VAL A 72 -1.95 -10.40 4.43
N GLY A 73 -1.88 -9.17 3.92
CA GLY A 73 -2.10 -7.96 4.71
C GLY A 73 -3.49 -7.93 5.36
N LEU A 74 -4.53 -8.33 4.63
CA LEU A 74 -5.89 -8.48 5.16
C LEU A 74 -5.96 -9.54 6.26
N ARG A 75 -5.31 -10.70 6.06
CA ARG A 75 -5.22 -11.73 7.10
C ARG A 75 -4.51 -11.19 8.35
N MET A 76 -3.40 -10.49 8.19
CA MET A 76 -2.67 -9.88 9.30
C MET A 76 -3.53 -8.85 10.03
N LEU A 77 -4.33 -8.05 9.32
CA LEU A 77 -5.29 -7.12 9.90
C LEU A 77 -6.34 -7.87 10.72
N TRP A 78 -6.87 -8.97 10.19
CA TRP A 78 -7.82 -9.82 10.90
C TRP A 78 -7.23 -10.40 12.19
N GLU A 79 -5.98 -10.86 12.15
CA GLU A 79 -5.27 -11.38 13.33
C GLU A 79 -4.98 -10.28 14.36
N ALA A 80 -4.51 -9.10 13.91
CA ALA A 80 -4.31 -7.93 14.77
C ALA A 80 -5.62 -7.50 15.45
N GLY A 81 -6.73 -7.57 14.73
CA GLY A 81 -8.05 -7.20 15.20
C GLY A 81 -8.66 -8.13 16.26
N ARG A 82 -8.17 -9.36 16.40
CA ARG A 82 -8.58 -10.32 17.42
C ARG A 82 -7.80 -10.17 18.73
N ARG A 83 -6.76 -9.35 18.76
CA ARG A 83 -5.89 -9.17 19.92
C ARG A 83 -6.43 -8.08 20.84
N PRO A 84 -6.59 -8.34 22.15
CA PRO A 84 -7.09 -7.36 23.11
C PRO A 84 -6.09 -6.22 23.39
N ASP A 85 -4.79 -6.47 23.15
CA ASP A 85 -3.70 -5.53 23.39
C ASP A 85 -3.40 -4.62 22.19
N VAL A 86 -4.14 -4.76 21.08
CA VAL A 86 -3.97 -3.97 19.85
C VAL A 86 -5.12 -2.96 19.71
N PRO A 87 -4.83 -1.64 19.71
CA PRO A 87 -5.87 -0.62 19.56
C PRO A 87 -6.34 -0.52 18.11
N TRP A 88 -7.64 -0.35 17.91
CA TRP A 88 -8.25 -0.09 16.61
C TRP A 88 -8.14 1.39 16.27
N SER A 89 -6.95 1.80 15.82
CA SER A 89 -6.67 3.18 15.43
C SER A 89 -6.77 3.34 13.91
N GLY A 90 -7.80 4.09 13.46
CA GLY A 90 -7.96 4.45 12.05
C GLY A 90 -6.78 5.27 11.51
N ARG A 91 -6.19 6.15 12.34
CA ARG A 91 -4.98 6.91 11.99
C ARG A 91 -3.77 6.00 11.79
N THR A 92 -3.58 5.03 12.69
CA THR A 92 -2.47 4.07 12.60
C THR A 92 -2.60 3.19 11.37
N PHE A 93 -3.78 2.58 11.16
CA PHE A 93 -4.00 1.69 10.03
C PHE A 93 -3.98 2.45 8.69
N GLY A 94 -4.70 3.57 8.59
CA GLY A 94 -4.70 4.41 7.38
C GLY A 94 -3.33 4.97 7.06
N GLY A 95 -2.58 5.41 8.08
CA GLY A 95 -1.19 5.84 7.91
C GLY A 95 -0.29 4.71 7.42
N ALA A 96 -0.47 3.49 7.94
CA ALA A 96 0.27 2.32 7.48
C ALA A 96 -0.06 1.90 6.04
N LEU A 97 -1.33 2.01 5.61
CA LEU A 97 -1.72 1.81 4.21
C LEU A 97 -1.01 2.79 3.28
N VAL A 98 -1.06 4.09 3.61
CA VAL A 98 -0.41 5.14 2.79
C VAL A 98 1.11 4.95 2.77
N LEU A 99 1.72 4.61 3.91
CA LEU A 99 3.14 4.32 3.98
C LEU A 99 3.52 3.10 3.12
N GLY A 100 2.73 2.02 3.21
CA GLY A 100 2.93 0.81 2.41
C GLY A 100 2.87 1.07 0.91
N TRP A 101 1.89 1.86 0.46
CA TRP A 101 1.83 2.29 -0.94
C TRP A 101 3.07 3.11 -1.31
N GLY A 102 3.45 4.10 -0.49
CA GLY A 102 4.64 4.90 -0.77
C GLY A 102 5.92 4.05 -0.88
N LEU A 103 6.06 3.02 -0.03
CA LEU A 103 7.16 2.04 -0.13
C LEU A 103 7.10 1.26 -1.43
N PHE A 104 5.93 0.80 -1.86
CA PHE A 104 5.76 0.13 -3.16
C PHE A 104 6.28 1.03 -4.29
N ASN A 105 5.80 2.27 -4.38
CA ASN A 105 6.21 3.21 -5.44
C ASN A 105 7.73 3.47 -5.44
N VAL A 106 8.35 3.65 -4.27
CA VAL A 106 9.80 3.90 -4.19
C VAL A 106 10.60 2.66 -4.57
N ILE A 107 10.18 1.47 -4.11
CA ILE A 107 10.90 0.22 -4.39
C ILE A 107 10.79 -0.14 -5.87
N GLU A 108 9.56 -0.11 -6.42
CA GLU A 108 9.28 -0.33 -7.84
C GLU A 108 10.09 0.67 -8.68
N GLY A 109 9.95 1.97 -8.42
CA GLY A 109 10.62 2.98 -9.23
C GLY A 109 12.16 2.93 -9.16
N ILE A 110 12.75 2.49 -8.05
CA ILE A 110 14.21 2.29 -7.98
C ILE A 110 14.63 1.01 -8.70
N ILE A 111 13.96 -0.11 -8.41
CA ILE A 111 14.39 -1.41 -8.90
C ILE A 111 14.05 -1.57 -10.38
N ASP A 112 12.80 -1.34 -10.76
CA ASP A 112 12.30 -1.67 -12.09
C ASP A 112 12.60 -0.56 -13.11
N HIS A 113 12.49 0.72 -12.73
CA HIS A 113 12.82 1.82 -13.63
C HIS A 113 14.32 2.14 -13.72
N GLN A 114 15.01 2.25 -12.57
CA GLN A 114 16.38 2.78 -12.56
C GLN A 114 17.45 1.69 -12.64
N ILE A 115 17.31 0.60 -11.86
CA ILE A 115 18.34 -0.45 -11.79
C ILE A 115 18.19 -1.45 -12.95
N LEU A 116 17.00 -2.02 -13.12
CA LEU A 116 16.74 -3.04 -14.14
C LEU A 116 16.34 -2.42 -15.50
N GLY A 117 15.73 -1.25 -15.47
CA GLY A 117 15.20 -0.55 -16.66
C GLY A 117 14.26 -1.45 -17.44
N LEU A 118 13.32 -2.09 -16.75
CA LEU A 118 12.30 -2.96 -17.34
C LEU A 118 11.21 -2.16 -18.04
N HIS A 119 10.91 -0.99 -17.48
CA HIS A 119 10.01 0.02 -18.00
C HIS A 119 10.31 1.38 -17.35
N HIS A 120 9.64 2.42 -17.80
CA HIS A 120 9.60 3.73 -17.14
C HIS A 120 8.14 4.12 -16.89
N VAL A 121 7.88 5.03 -15.95
CA VAL A 121 6.50 5.44 -15.57
C VAL A 121 5.67 5.87 -16.78
N HIS A 122 6.30 6.53 -17.75
CA HIS A 122 5.68 6.87 -19.03
C HIS A 122 6.64 6.48 -20.15
N GLU A 123 6.47 5.27 -20.68
CA GLU A 123 7.43 4.65 -21.60
C GLU A 123 7.52 5.37 -22.95
N TYR A 124 6.40 5.95 -23.40
CA TYR A 124 6.26 6.43 -24.78
C TYR A 124 6.48 7.94 -24.97
N VAL A 125 6.91 8.67 -23.92
CA VAL A 125 7.33 10.08 -24.04
C VAL A 125 8.81 10.21 -24.37
N ALA A 126 9.17 11.35 -24.94
CA ALA A 126 10.55 11.66 -25.32
C ALA A 126 11.49 11.74 -24.10
N ASP A 127 11.06 12.42 -23.03
CA ASP A 127 11.82 12.55 -21.79
C ASP A 127 11.09 11.86 -20.64
N LYS A 128 11.68 10.76 -20.16
CA LYS A 128 11.09 9.86 -19.16
C LYS A 128 11.48 10.24 -17.73
N LEU A 129 12.64 10.88 -17.57
CA LEU A 129 13.22 11.17 -16.26
C LEU A 129 12.29 12.01 -15.35
N PRO A 130 11.59 13.05 -15.84
CA PRO A 130 10.67 13.81 -14.99
C PRO A 130 9.53 12.98 -14.41
N TRP A 131 9.05 11.98 -15.16
CA TRP A 131 7.97 11.10 -14.73
C TRP A 131 8.44 10.11 -13.66
N ASP A 132 9.62 9.51 -13.85
CA ASP A 132 10.21 8.62 -12.86
C ASP A 132 10.53 9.36 -11.55
N LEU A 133 11.06 10.58 -11.65
CA LEU A 133 11.33 11.42 -10.48
C LEU A 133 10.04 11.86 -9.77
N ALA A 134 8.99 12.21 -10.52
CA ALA A 134 7.70 12.57 -9.95
C ALA A 134 7.06 11.38 -9.21
N PHE A 135 7.18 10.18 -9.75
CA PHE A 135 6.70 8.96 -9.13
C PHE A 135 7.44 8.64 -7.82
N LEU A 136 8.78 8.73 -7.82
CA LEU A 136 9.58 8.58 -6.60
C LEU A 136 9.27 9.66 -5.55
N ALA A 137 9.13 10.92 -5.97
CA ALA A 137 8.77 12.02 -5.08
C ALA A 137 7.38 11.82 -4.47
N PHE A 138 6.42 11.33 -5.26
CA PHE A 138 5.08 10.98 -4.78
C PHE A 138 5.13 9.85 -3.75
N GLY A 139 5.89 8.78 -4.03
CA GLY A 139 6.13 7.69 -3.07
C GLY A 139 6.75 8.17 -1.75
N ALA A 140 7.77 9.03 -1.83
CA ALA A 140 8.41 9.61 -0.66
C ALA A 140 7.43 10.47 0.18
N LEU A 141 6.58 11.26 -0.48
CA LEU A 141 5.54 12.05 0.20
C LEU A 141 4.53 11.15 0.92
N GLN A 142 4.10 10.05 0.29
CA GLN A 142 3.22 9.07 0.91
C GLN A 142 3.87 8.42 2.13
N ILE A 143 5.15 8.06 2.08
CA ILE A 143 5.89 7.52 3.24
C ILE A 143 5.88 8.52 4.40
N LEU A 144 6.20 9.79 4.14
CA LEU A 144 6.22 10.83 5.17
C LEU A 144 4.84 11.08 5.78
N LEU A 145 3.80 11.16 4.95
CA LEU A 145 2.42 11.32 5.39
C LEU A 145 1.95 10.13 6.22
N GLY A 146 2.20 8.91 5.74
CA GLY A 146 1.86 7.69 6.45
C GLY A 146 2.55 7.58 7.80
N TRP A 147 3.84 7.94 7.87
CA TRP A 147 4.58 8.01 9.13
C TRP A 147 4.00 9.04 10.11
N ALA A 148 3.65 10.23 9.63
CA ALA A 148 3.02 11.28 10.44
C ALA A 148 1.67 10.82 11.02
N LEU A 149 0.84 10.14 10.22
CA LEU A 149 -0.44 9.58 10.64
C LEU A 149 -0.28 8.47 11.69
N ILE A 150 0.67 7.55 11.51
CA ILE A 150 1.00 6.51 12.49
C ILE A 150 1.46 7.14 13.82
N ARG A 151 2.26 8.21 13.75
CA ARG A 151 2.71 8.95 14.94
C ARG A 151 1.53 9.61 15.67
N ALA A 152 0.63 10.25 14.94
CA ALA A 152 -0.58 10.86 15.51
C ALA A 152 -1.52 9.82 16.14
N GLY A 153 -1.62 8.62 15.56
CA GLY A 153 -2.42 7.50 16.06
C GLY A 153 -1.94 6.88 17.38
N ARG A 154 -0.79 7.31 17.92
CA ARG A 154 -0.33 6.89 19.26
C ARG A 154 -1.26 7.37 20.39
N ALA A 155 -2.03 8.44 20.15
CA ALA A 155 -3.02 8.93 21.10
C ALA A 155 -4.32 8.11 21.10
N ASP A 156 -4.56 7.29 20.08
CA ASP A 156 -5.79 6.51 19.97
C ASP A 156 -5.70 5.27 20.87
N THR A 157 -6.64 5.11 21.80
CA THR A 157 -6.68 4.01 22.80
C THR A 157 -7.87 3.08 22.64
N MET A 158 -8.75 3.31 21.66
CA MET A 158 -9.95 2.50 21.47
C MET A 158 -9.58 1.03 21.19
N VAL A 159 -10.06 0.14 22.05
CA VAL A 159 -10.01 -1.32 21.86
C VAL A 159 -11.42 -1.78 21.51
N ARG A 160 -11.56 -2.76 20.61
CA ARG A 160 -12.86 -3.26 20.14
C ARG A 160 -13.71 -3.72 21.33
N GLY A 161 -14.91 -3.13 21.48
CA GLY A 161 -15.87 -3.47 22.54
C GLY A 161 -15.89 -2.52 23.76
N GLY A 162 -14.99 -1.53 23.83
CA GLY A 162 -14.95 -0.58 24.96
C GLY A 162 -16.15 0.37 25.06
N ASP A 163 -16.77 0.73 23.94
CA ASP A 163 -17.87 1.71 23.91
C ASP A 163 -19.22 1.16 24.40
N ILE A 164 -19.38 -0.17 24.41
CA ILE A 164 -20.66 -0.79 24.81
C ILE A 164 -20.80 -0.78 26.35
N ALA A 165 -19.70 -0.87 27.10
CA ALA A 165 -19.73 -0.87 28.55
C ALA A 165 -19.97 0.52 29.16
N TRP A 166 -19.45 1.58 28.51
CA TRP A 166 -19.44 2.93 29.10
C TRP A 166 -20.80 3.67 29.02
N ARG A 167 -21.71 3.20 28.15
CA ARG A 167 -23.04 3.82 27.98
C ARG A 167 -24.12 3.23 28.91
N GLY A 168 -23.84 2.11 29.60
CA GLY A 168 -24.79 1.43 30.48
C GLY A 168 -24.81 1.92 31.93
N GLU A 169 -23.74 2.56 32.42
CA GLU A 169 -23.62 2.92 33.85
C GLU A 169 -24.15 4.33 34.19
N ARG A 170 -24.49 5.16 33.19
CA ARG A 170 -24.98 6.54 33.43
C ARG A 170 -26.50 6.69 33.57
N SER A 171 -27.30 5.61 33.50
CA SER A 171 -28.77 5.70 33.60
C SER A 171 -29.37 5.14 34.89
N GLY A 172 -28.57 4.90 35.93
CA GLY A 172 -28.99 4.18 37.14
C GLY A 172 -29.05 5.00 38.44
N ASN A 173 -29.10 6.33 38.39
CA ASN A 173 -29.33 7.13 39.60
C ASN A 173 -30.02 8.46 39.25
N GLY A 174 -31.33 8.48 39.40
CA GLY A 174 -32.21 9.64 39.21
C GLY A 174 -33.64 9.27 39.57
#